data_AF-V5XIP6-F1
#
_entry.id   AF-V5XIP6-F1
#
_cell.length_a   1.000
_cell.length_b   1.000
_cell.length_c   1.000
_cell.angle_alpha   90.00
_cell.angle_beta   90.00
_cell.angle_gamma   90.00
#
_symmetry.space_group_name_H-M   'P 1'
#
loop_
_entity.id
_entity.type
_entity.pdbx_description
1 polymer ?
#
loop_
_entity_poly.entity_id
_entity_poly.type
_entity_poly.pdbx_seq_one_letter_code
_entity_poly.pdbx_strand_id
1 'polypeptide(L)'
;MDMSDPIASVTPMSNPTRVLRSDITAPTGSFDDDAAIALVSQFCVTHDVGHRTGYTIVAALDRALRIASVIGPDPRWRRMHRWSGNRDIEDAPGTVRLRDERDTLYNHFVATMPEAEWLPPNTIVSARRWARHCEPMRRAVHLGLGWILPIHGEVLLVPMPTTRYQSADTDVVHCDTGRPAIEWSDGTGRFHLHGVEFDEALYRCVLAGELSVRMISSRCTREQRPVALRYLRFDSARQAGAAPIGGGLHRLPLPPRLARDRTAGPGRCLYFRRLGDSQSIQWVDPQSVFDDPEALLRAERDAFPLRCL
;
A
#
# COMPACT_ATOMS: atom_id res chain seq x y z
N MET A 1 -31.50 36.70 45.00
CA MET A 1 -31.75 35.26 45.07
C MET A 1 -31.50 34.70 43.69
N ASP A 2 -30.55 33.79 43.64
CA ASP A 2 -30.12 32.97 42.52
C ASP A 2 -31.26 32.34 41.72
N MET A 3 -31.14 32.27 40.39
CA MET A 3 -30.92 31.01 39.66
C MET A 3 -31.08 31.19 38.13
N SER A 4 -29.92 31.11 37.46
CA SER A 4 -29.65 30.20 36.32
C SER A 4 -30.31 30.44 34.94
N ASP A 5 -29.55 31.11 34.07
CA ASP A 5 -29.50 30.82 32.62
C ASP A 5 -28.56 29.63 32.35
N PRO A 6 -28.88 28.68 31.46
CA PRO A 6 -27.87 27.79 30.88
C PRO A 6 -27.30 28.40 29.60
N ILE A 7 -26.08 28.94 29.69
CA ILE A 7 -25.23 29.24 28.53
C ILE A 7 -24.80 27.90 27.95
N ALA A 8 -25.31 27.57 26.76
CA ALA A 8 -24.78 26.49 25.94
C ALA A 8 -23.31 26.81 25.60
N SER A 9 -22.39 26.05 26.17
CA SER A 9 -20.98 26.14 25.83
C SER A 9 -20.77 25.61 24.42
N VAL A 10 -20.54 26.51 23.49
CA VAL A 10 -19.96 26.19 22.19
C VAL A 10 -18.56 25.66 22.48
N THR A 11 -18.40 24.35 22.41
CA THR A 11 -17.10 23.70 22.47
C THR A 11 -16.33 24.15 21.22
N PRO A 12 -15.20 24.86 21.35
CA PRO A 12 -14.35 25.09 20.18
C PRO A 12 -13.86 23.73 19.71
N MET A 13 -14.16 23.38 18.46
CA MET A 13 -13.54 22.23 17.81
C MET A 13 -12.03 22.40 17.93
N SER A 14 -11.42 21.59 18.80
CA SER A 14 -9.97 21.45 18.87
C SER A 14 -9.48 21.12 17.48
N ASN A 15 -8.79 22.08 16.86
CA ASN A 15 -8.05 21.85 15.63
C ASN A 15 -7.19 20.60 15.85
N PRO A 16 -7.30 19.56 15.01
CA PRO A 16 -6.39 18.44 15.09
C PRO A 16 -4.99 19.01 14.90
N THR A 17 -4.19 18.95 15.96
CA THR A 17 -2.78 19.30 15.96
C THR A 17 -2.15 18.61 14.76
N ARG A 18 -1.67 19.42 13.80
CA ARG A 18 -0.77 18.99 12.73
C ARG A 18 0.38 18.25 13.40
N VAL A 19 0.30 16.92 13.46
CA VAL A 19 1.49 16.12 13.58
C VAL A 19 2.17 16.33 12.23
N LEU A 20 3.17 17.20 12.20
CA LEU A 20 4.17 17.17 11.14
C LEU A 20 4.69 15.73 11.14
N ARG A 21 4.12 14.88 10.27
CA ARG A 21 4.80 13.68 9.84
C ARG A 21 6.07 14.22 9.22
N SER A 22 7.18 13.99 9.91
CA SER A 22 8.50 14.27 9.41
C SER A 22 8.54 13.67 8.01
N ASP A 23 8.76 14.52 7.00
CA ASP A 23 9.05 14.07 5.66
C ASP A 23 10.25 13.13 5.76
N ILE A 24 10.00 11.82 5.90
CA ILE A 24 11.02 10.81 5.62
C ILE A 24 11.02 10.70 4.11
N THR A 25 11.48 11.78 3.47
CA THR A 25 11.97 11.73 2.11
C THR A 25 13.06 10.66 2.16
N ALA A 26 12.85 9.52 1.50
CA ALA A 26 13.96 8.64 1.17
C ALA A 26 15.04 9.55 0.56
N PRO A 27 16.26 9.61 1.14
CA PRO A 27 17.27 10.52 0.63
C PRO A 27 17.45 10.18 -0.84
N THR A 28 17.17 11.15 -1.70
CA THR A 28 17.40 11.07 -3.15
C THR A 28 18.90 11.08 -3.49
N GLY A 29 19.77 10.93 -2.48
CA GLY A 29 21.20 10.67 -2.61
C GLY A 29 21.46 9.16 -2.65
N SER A 30 22.48 8.74 -3.40
CA SER A 30 22.95 7.36 -3.40
C SER A 30 23.17 6.89 -1.96
N PHE A 31 22.57 5.75 -1.61
CA PHE A 31 22.84 5.08 -0.34
C PHE A 31 24.35 4.80 -0.24
N ASP A 32 24.98 5.21 0.87
CA ASP A 32 26.42 5.05 1.10
C ASP A 32 26.68 3.69 1.75
N ASP A 33 27.01 2.72 0.90
CA ASP A 33 27.26 1.31 1.27
C ASP A 33 28.35 1.19 2.35
N ASP A 34 29.49 1.85 2.15
CA ASP A 34 30.65 1.74 3.03
C ASP A 34 30.36 2.35 4.41
N ALA A 35 29.72 3.53 4.43
CA ALA A 35 29.33 4.17 5.68
C ALA A 35 28.26 3.36 6.43
N ALA A 36 27.30 2.77 5.72
CA ALA A 36 26.29 1.90 6.32
C ALA A 36 26.93 0.64 6.94
N ILE A 37 27.83 -0.02 6.21
CA ILE A 37 28.57 -1.19 6.70
C ILE A 37 29.38 -0.84 7.95
N ALA A 38 30.12 0.28 7.94
CA ALA A 38 30.91 0.71 9.09
C ALA A 38 30.05 0.93 10.34
N LEU A 39 28.89 1.59 10.19
CA LEU A 39 27.97 1.86 11.30
C LEU A 39 27.33 0.58 11.86
N VAL A 40 26.89 -0.33 10.98
CA VAL A 40 26.32 -1.62 11.41
C VAL A 40 27.40 -2.53 12.00
N SER A 41 28.63 -2.47 11.49
CA SER A 41 29.77 -3.18 12.08
C SER A 41 30.06 -2.70 13.50
N GLN A 42 30.10 -1.38 13.71
CA GLN A 42 30.26 -0.79 15.05
C GLN A 42 29.14 -1.23 16.01
N PHE A 43 27.90 -1.24 15.53
CA PHE A 43 26.77 -1.79 16.29
C PHE A 43 27.00 -3.26 16.65
N CYS A 44 27.37 -4.10 15.69
CA CYS A 44 27.59 -5.53 15.93
C CYS A 44 28.72 -5.80 16.93
N VAL A 45 29.82 -5.04 16.87
CA VAL A 45 30.92 -5.13 17.83
C VAL A 45 30.45 -4.78 19.24
N THR A 46 29.68 -3.70 19.39
CA THR A 46 29.14 -3.24 20.68
C THR A 46 28.23 -4.28 21.34
N HIS A 47 27.56 -5.11 20.53
CA HIS A 47 26.61 -6.12 20.98
C HIS A 47 27.16 -7.56 20.95
N ASP A 48 28.49 -7.73 20.85
CA ASP A 48 29.17 -9.04 20.86
C ASP A 48 28.69 -10.01 19.76
N VAL A 49 28.30 -9.47 18.60
CA VAL A 49 27.90 -10.22 17.40
C VAL A 49 28.76 -9.88 16.17
N GLY A 50 29.77 -9.02 16.34
CA GLY A 50 30.67 -8.59 15.26
C GLY A 50 31.82 -9.56 14.93
N HIS A 51 32.16 -10.49 15.83
CA HIS A 51 33.28 -11.40 15.59
C HIS A 51 32.98 -12.36 14.43
N ARG A 52 33.83 -12.40 13.40
CA ARG A 52 33.66 -13.23 12.19
C ARG A 52 32.31 -13.01 11.49
N THR A 53 31.86 -11.76 11.44
CA THR A 53 30.61 -11.40 10.77
C THR A 53 30.92 -10.64 9.49
N GLY A 54 30.46 -11.15 8.36
CA GLY A 54 30.45 -10.44 7.08
C GLY A 54 29.31 -9.42 7.00
N TYR A 55 29.41 -8.48 6.07
CA TYR A 55 28.38 -7.46 5.83
C TYR A 55 28.17 -7.32 4.33
N THR A 56 26.91 -7.43 3.90
CA THR A 56 26.55 -7.32 2.48
C THR A 56 25.34 -6.41 2.31
N ILE A 57 25.45 -5.45 1.39
CA ILE A 57 24.31 -4.66 0.96
C ILE A 57 23.47 -5.48 -0.01
N VAL A 58 22.17 -5.57 0.26
CA VAL A 58 21.20 -6.19 -0.64
C VAL A 58 20.17 -5.13 -1.02
N ALA A 59 20.14 -4.78 -2.31
CA ALA A 59 19.34 -3.66 -2.82
C ALA A 59 17.84 -3.78 -2.53
N ALA A 60 17.30 -5.00 -2.47
CA ALA A 60 15.87 -5.25 -2.31
C ALA A 60 15.57 -6.25 -1.18
N LEU A 61 14.53 -5.96 -0.40
CA LEU A 61 14.16 -6.77 0.77
C LEU A 61 13.73 -8.18 0.39
N ASP A 62 12.98 -8.36 -0.70
CA ASP A 62 12.55 -9.67 -1.18
C ASP A 62 13.75 -10.59 -1.53
N ARG A 63 14.80 -10.02 -2.11
CA ARG A 63 16.05 -10.73 -2.38
C ARG A 63 16.77 -11.11 -1.08
N ALA A 64 16.83 -10.19 -0.11
CA ALA A 64 17.43 -10.48 1.19
C ALA A 64 16.67 -11.60 1.91
N LEU A 65 15.34 -11.61 1.83
CA LEU A 65 14.49 -12.65 2.40
C LEU A 65 14.69 -14.01 1.73
N ARG A 66 14.85 -14.06 0.40
CA ARG A 66 15.22 -15.30 -0.32
C ARG A 66 16.61 -15.83 0.05
N ILE A 67 17.59 -14.94 0.27
CA ILE A 67 18.92 -15.35 0.75
C ILE A 67 18.77 -15.93 2.17
N ALA A 68 18.05 -15.24 3.04
CA ALA A 68 17.84 -15.65 4.41
C ALA A 68 17.05 -16.98 4.51
N SER A 69 16.12 -17.27 3.59
CA SER A 69 15.37 -18.53 3.59
C SER A 69 16.22 -19.74 3.26
N VAL A 70 17.30 -19.55 2.52
CA VAL A 70 18.24 -20.63 2.16
C VAL A 70 19.29 -20.83 3.26
N ILE A 71 19.84 -19.73 3.80
CA ILE A 71 20.95 -19.79 4.76
C ILE A 71 20.46 -19.96 6.20
N GLY A 72 19.33 -19.36 6.55
CA GLY A 72 18.77 -19.34 7.89
C GLY A 72 19.35 -18.23 8.78
N PRO A 73 18.66 -17.93 9.91
CA PRO A 73 19.04 -16.86 10.82
C PRO A 73 20.30 -17.18 11.62
N ASP A 74 21.08 -16.15 11.98
CA ASP A 74 22.24 -16.33 12.85
C ASP A 74 21.82 -16.62 14.31
N PRO A 75 22.23 -17.75 14.90
CA PRO A 75 21.86 -18.11 16.28
C PRO A 75 22.40 -17.14 17.34
N ARG A 76 23.50 -16.41 17.06
CA ARG A 76 24.09 -15.44 17.99
C ARG A 76 23.13 -14.29 18.31
N TRP A 77 22.28 -13.95 17.35
CA TRP A 77 21.32 -12.85 17.46
C TRP A 77 20.08 -13.20 18.29
N ARG A 78 19.87 -14.46 18.67
CA ARG A 78 18.75 -14.87 19.54
C ARG A 78 18.75 -14.16 20.89
N ARG A 79 19.91 -13.78 21.42
CA ARG A 79 20.04 -13.07 22.70
C ARG A 79 19.71 -11.57 22.58
N MET A 80 19.91 -10.99 21.40
CA MET A 80 19.58 -9.59 21.12
C MET A 80 18.07 -9.32 21.09
N HIS A 81 17.25 -10.35 20.84
CA HIS A 81 15.78 -10.32 20.92
C HIS A 81 15.25 -9.65 22.20
N ARG A 82 15.98 -9.75 23.32
CA ARG A 82 15.55 -9.16 24.59
C ARG A 82 15.58 -7.62 24.58
N TRP A 83 16.32 -7.00 23.66
CA TRP A 83 16.54 -5.55 23.61
C TRP A 83 15.84 -4.86 22.43
N SER A 84 15.30 -5.63 21.46
CA SER A 84 14.48 -5.11 20.35
C SER A 84 13.00 -4.96 20.68
N GLY A 85 12.61 -5.18 21.95
CA GLY A 85 11.35 -4.71 22.51
C GLY A 85 10.06 -5.24 21.85
N ASN A 86 9.84 -6.56 21.85
CA ASN A 86 8.46 -7.08 21.96
C ASN A 86 7.90 -6.88 23.40
N ARG A 87 8.70 -6.33 24.32
CA ARG A 87 8.26 -5.96 25.68
C ARG A 87 7.71 -4.55 25.80
N ASP A 88 7.80 -3.73 24.74
CA ASP A 88 7.07 -2.45 24.64
C ASP A 88 5.61 -2.65 24.15
N ILE A 89 5.15 -3.91 24.12
CA ILE A 89 3.74 -4.29 23.98
C ILE A 89 3.07 -4.11 25.36
N GLU A 90 2.95 -2.86 25.81
CA GLU A 90 2.07 -2.54 26.96
C GLU A 90 0.59 -2.51 26.55
N ASP A 91 0.30 -2.52 25.25
CA ASP A 91 -1.04 -2.71 24.71
C ASP A 91 -1.19 -4.15 24.21
N ALA A 92 -2.13 -4.90 24.80
CA ALA A 92 -2.62 -6.25 24.49
C ALA A 92 -1.98 -7.04 23.31
N PRO A 93 -1.74 -8.36 23.48
CA PRO A 93 -1.23 -9.21 22.42
C PRO A 93 -2.19 -9.20 21.22
N GLY A 94 -1.78 -8.56 20.11
CA GLY A 94 -2.56 -8.53 18.88
C GLY A 94 -2.45 -7.26 18.03
N THR A 95 -1.91 -6.16 18.56
CA THR A 95 -1.81 -4.91 17.78
C THR A 95 -0.44 -4.29 17.86
N VAL A 96 0.48 -4.75 17.00
CA VAL A 96 1.65 -3.95 16.65
C VAL A 96 1.11 -2.67 16.02
N ARG A 97 1.19 -1.54 16.73
CA ARG A 97 0.92 -0.23 16.13
C ARG A 97 2.04 0.09 15.15
N LEU A 98 1.88 -0.35 13.90
CA LEU A 98 2.76 -0.07 12.77
C LEU A 98 2.71 1.42 12.43
N ARG A 99 3.40 2.26 13.21
CA ARG A 99 3.56 3.70 12.90
C ARG A 99 4.80 3.98 12.04
N ASP A 100 5.64 2.97 11.81
CA ASP A 100 6.85 3.09 11.00
C ASP A 100 6.62 2.48 9.63
N GLU A 101 6.91 3.24 8.58
CA GLU A 101 6.82 2.80 7.19
C GLU A 101 7.60 1.51 6.95
N ARG A 102 8.74 1.34 7.63
CA ARG A 102 9.55 0.10 7.58
C ARG A 102 8.76 -1.13 8.01
N ASP A 103 7.93 -1.02 9.05
CA ASP A 103 7.16 -2.15 9.54
C ASP A 103 5.93 -2.42 8.63
N THR A 104 5.32 -1.37 8.08
CA THR A 104 4.22 -1.48 7.10
C THR A 104 4.69 -2.17 5.82
N LEU A 105 5.80 -1.70 5.25
CA LEU A 105 6.42 -2.28 4.07
C LEU A 105 6.85 -3.73 4.34
N TYR A 106 7.52 -3.98 5.47
CA TYR A 106 7.90 -5.33 5.88
C TYR A 106 6.72 -6.31 5.84
N ASN A 107 5.60 -5.96 6.47
CA ASN A 107 4.42 -6.83 6.48
C ASN A 107 3.86 -7.05 5.08
N HIS A 108 3.90 -6.02 4.21
CA HIS A 108 3.52 -6.16 2.81
C HIS A 108 4.41 -7.17 2.07
N PHE A 109 5.73 -7.10 2.27
CA PHE A 109 6.68 -8.04 1.65
C PHE A 109 6.54 -9.46 2.20
N VAL A 110 6.42 -9.61 3.53
CA VAL A 110 6.28 -10.94 4.17
C VAL A 110 4.96 -11.61 3.85
N ALA A 111 3.85 -10.87 3.76
CA ALA A 111 2.56 -11.43 3.35
C ALA A 111 2.62 -12.06 1.95
N THR A 112 3.53 -11.61 1.08
CA THR A 112 3.75 -12.20 -0.25
C THR A 112 4.64 -13.45 -0.25
N MET A 113 5.14 -13.88 0.91
CA MET A 113 5.96 -15.09 1.06
C MET A 113 5.18 -16.20 1.78
N PRO A 114 4.54 -17.13 1.05
CA PRO A 114 3.76 -18.21 1.65
C PRO A 114 4.58 -19.18 2.51
N GLU A 115 5.92 -19.19 2.37
CA GLU A 115 6.83 -20.06 3.11
C GLU A 115 7.45 -19.37 4.34
N ALA A 116 7.02 -18.15 4.71
CA ALA A 116 7.63 -17.35 5.79
C ALA A 116 7.51 -17.94 7.22
N GLU A 117 6.91 -19.12 7.42
CA GLU A 117 6.78 -19.77 8.73
C GLU A 117 8.12 -20.04 9.41
N TRP A 118 9.21 -20.18 8.64
CA TRP A 118 10.57 -20.37 9.17
C TRP A 118 11.19 -19.10 9.75
N LEU A 119 10.64 -17.91 9.51
CA LEU A 119 11.16 -16.64 10.00
C LEU A 119 10.77 -16.46 11.48
N PRO A 120 11.66 -16.70 12.47
CA PRO A 120 11.38 -16.23 13.81
C PRO A 120 11.13 -14.72 13.76
N PRO A 121 10.29 -14.15 14.66
CA PRO A 121 9.84 -12.74 14.64
C PRO A 121 10.93 -11.66 14.63
N ASN A 122 12.21 -12.04 14.66
CA ASN A 122 13.39 -11.17 14.77
C ASN A 122 14.46 -11.49 13.73
N THR A 123 14.16 -12.30 12.71
CA THR A 123 15.09 -12.55 11.59
C THR A 123 15.26 -11.31 10.72
N ILE A 124 14.26 -10.42 10.72
CA ILE A 124 14.34 -9.10 10.12
C ILE A 124 14.13 -8.08 11.22
N VAL A 125 15.07 -7.16 11.36
CA VAL A 125 14.92 -6.05 12.30
C VAL A 125 14.92 -4.74 11.54
N SER A 126 13.83 -3.98 11.68
CA SER A 126 13.81 -2.58 11.25
C SER A 126 14.97 -1.85 11.94
N ALA A 127 15.84 -1.21 11.14
CA ALA A 127 16.97 -0.45 11.67
C ALA A 127 16.52 0.64 12.65
N ARG A 128 15.31 1.17 12.44
CA ARG A 128 14.69 2.19 13.29
C ARG A 128 14.32 1.69 14.69
N ARG A 129 14.09 0.38 14.89
CA ARG A 129 13.89 -0.16 16.23
C ARG A 129 15.15 0.01 17.08
N TRP A 130 16.33 -0.29 16.52
CA TRP A 130 17.61 -0.13 17.20
C TRP A 130 18.11 1.31 17.28
N ALA A 131 17.72 2.17 16.33
CA ALA A 131 18.05 3.60 16.35
C ALA A 131 17.56 4.34 17.60
N ARG A 132 16.55 3.80 18.30
CA ARG A 132 16.07 4.32 19.59
C ARG A 132 17.10 4.13 20.70
N HIS A 133 17.88 3.05 20.63
CA HIS A 133 18.74 2.59 21.71
C HIS A 133 20.24 2.78 21.43
N CYS A 134 20.65 2.99 20.18
CA CYS A 134 22.06 3.17 19.84
C CYS A 134 22.30 4.19 18.71
N GLU A 135 23.36 4.98 18.88
CA GLU A 135 23.74 6.06 17.95
C GLU A 135 24.18 5.56 16.57
N PRO A 136 24.97 4.47 16.43
CA PRO A 136 25.35 3.97 15.10
C PRO A 136 24.15 3.61 14.22
N MET A 137 23.13 2.96 14.80
CA MET A 137 21.90 2.63 14.06
C MET A 137 21.05 3.86 13.78
N ARG A 138 21.07 4.87 14.65
CA ARG A 138 20.42 6.16 14.36
C ARG A 138 21.04 6.82 13.15
N ARG A 139 22.37 6.86 13.05
CA ARG A 139 23.09 7.37 11.88
C ARG A 139 22.82 6.53 10.64
N ALA A 140 22.81 5.21 10.76
CA ALA A 140 22.52 4.31 9.64
C ALA A 140 21.11 4.53 9.07
N VAL A 141 20.12 4.80 9.93
CA VAL A 141 18.76 5.18 9.51
C VAL A 141 18.76 6.50 8.74
N HIS A 142 19.56 7.49 9.15
CA HIS A 142 19.69 8.76 8.41
C HIS A 142 20.38 8.60 7.05
N LEU A 143 21.26 7.60 6.90
CA LEU A 143 21.81 7.20 5.59
C LEU A 143 20.79 6.48 4.69
N GLY A 144 19.60 6.17 5.21
CA GLY A 144 18.56 5.47 4.45
C GLY A 144 18.50 3.98 4.72
N LEU A 145 19.13 3.44 5.78
CA LEU A 145 19.01 2.02 6.10
C LEU A 145 17.58 1.67 6.53
N GLY A 146 17.01 0.64 5.91
CA GLY A 146 15.68 0.12 6.18
C GLY A 146 15.72 -1.01 7.20
N TRP A 147 16.37 -2.11 6.83
CA TRP A 147 16.38 -3.34 7.61
C TRP A 147 17.77 -3.95 7.71
N ILE A 148 17.96 -4.74 8.77
CA ILE A 148 19.09 -5.66 8.91
C ILE A 148 18.56 -7.08 9.04
N LEU A 149 19.19 -8.03 8.34
CA LEU A 149 18.87 -9.44 8.39
C LEU A 149 20.13 -10.23 8.77
N PRO A 150 20.27 -10.63 10.04
CA PRO A 150 21.39 -11.48 10.46
C PRO A 150 21.16 -12.93 10.01
N ILE A 151 22.01 -13.39 9.11
CA ILE A 151 22.09 -14.77 8.61
C ILE A 151 23.40 -15.41 9.07
N HIS A 152 23.55 -16.73 8.93
CA HIS A 152 24.70 -17.45 9.48
C HIS A 152 26.07 -16.86 9.09
N GLY A 153 26.72 -16.12 10.03
CA GLY A 153 28.03 -15.53 9.81
C GLY A 153 28.04 -14.21 9.04
N GLU A 154 26.89 -13.63 8.71
CA GLU A 154 26.77 -12.44 7.87
C GLU A 154 25.54 -11.60 8.22
N VAL A 155 25.63 -10.29 8.05
CA VAL A 155 24.48 -9.38 8.17
C VAL A 155 24.18 -8.82 6.79
N LEU A 156 22.96 -9.04 6.32
CA LEU A 156 22.44 -8.37 5.13
C LEU A 156 21.87 -7.02 5.54
N LEU A 157 22.31 -5.96 4.87
CA LEU A 157 21.82 -4.61 5.05
C LEU A 157 20.92 -4.27 3.87
N VAL A 158 19.69 -3.84 4.16
CA VAL A 158 18.71 -3.51 3.12
C VAL A 158 18.39 -2.01 3.21
N PRO A 159 18.75 -1.22 2.19
CA PRO A 159 18.35 0.18 2.09
C PRO A 159 16.83 0.34 2.08
N MET A 160 16.34 1.51 2.46
CA MET A 160 14.94 1.88 2.25
C MET A 160 14.64 2.04 0.76
N PRO A 161 13.51 1.52 0.26
CA PRO A 161 13.04 1.89 -1.06
C PRO A 161 12.53 3.34 -1.04
N THR A 162 12.40 3.92 -2.23
CA THR A 162 11.55 5.09 -2.43
C THR A 162 10.10 4.63 -2.51
N THR A 163 9.25 5.13 -1.60
CA THR A 163 7.81 4.86 -1.61
C THR A 163 7.02 6.08 -2.07
N ARG A 164 5.97 5.85 -2.85
CA ARG A 164 5.05 6.86 -3.38
C ARG A 164 3.65 6.58 -2.86
N TYR A 165 2.99 7.64 -2.41
CA TYR A 165 1.67 7.60 -1.79
C TYR A 165 0.68 8.43 -2.58
N GLN A 166 -0.61 8.10 -2.46
CA GLN A 166 -1.67 8.82 -3.16
C GLN A 166 -1.75 10.29 -2.76
N SER A 167 -1.46 10.60 -1.50
CA SER A 167 -1.30 11.95 -0.98
C SER A 167 -0.42 11.91 0.28
N ALA A 168 0.13 13.05 0.70
CA ALA A 168 0.98 13.14 1.90
C ALA A 168 0.26 12.68 3.19
N ASP A 169 -1.07 12.77 3.21
CA ASP A 169 -1.89 12.44 4.38
C ASP A 169 -2.43 11.00 4.37
N THR A 170 -2.15 10.21 3.33
CA THR A 170 -2.65 8.82 3.22
C THR A 170 -1.51 7.82 3.25
N ASP A 171 -1.70 6.71 3.96
CA ASP A 171 -0.78 5.57 3.96
C ASP A 171 -1.05 4.62 2.76
N VAL A 172 -1.73 5.13 1.72
CA VAL A 172 -2.12 4.35 0.54
C VAL A 172 -1.02 4.45 -0.51
N VAL A 173 -0.25 3.37 -0.64
CA VAL A 173 0.81 3.24 -1.66
C VAL A 173 0.19 3.33 -3.05
N HIS A 174 0.65 4.29 -3.85
CA HIS A 174 0.07 4.58 -5.16
C HIS A 174 1.04 5.41 -5.99
N CYS A 175 1.14 5.08 -7.28
CA CYS A 175 1.80 5.91 -8.27
C CYS A 175 1.12 5.71 -9.63
N ASP A 176 0.59 6.76 -10.23
CA ASP A 176 -0.03 6.76 -11.57
C ASP A 176 0.85 7.42 -12.64
N THR A 177 2.10 7.79 -12.29
CA THR A 177 3.05 8.47 -13.19
C THR A 177 3.75 7.54 -14.18
N GLY A 178 3.47 6.23 -14.14
CA GLY A 178 4.18 5.22 -14.93
C GLY A 178 5.41 4.62 -14.25
N ARG A 179 5.78 5.12 -13.06
CA ARG A 179 6.90 4.62 -12.24
C ARG A 179 6.41 3.64 -11.17
N PRO A 180 7.26 2.74 -10.64
CA PRO A 180 6.91 1.92 -9.49
C PRO A 180 6.45 2.78 -8.30
N ALA A 181 5.50 2.28 -7.52
CA ALA A 181 5.10 2.94 -6.29
C ALA A 181 6.09 2.65 -5.15
N ILE A 182 6.76 1.50 -5.19
CA ILE A 182 7.90 1.16 -4.33
C ILE A 182 9.07 0.86 -5.25
N GLU A 183 10.16 1.62 -5.15
CA GLU A 183 11.31 1.56 -6.05
C GLU A 183 12.62 1.41 -5.27
N TRP A 184 13.42 0.40 -5.60
CA TRP A 184 14.71 0.11 -4.99
C TRP A 184 15.85 0.81 -5.73
N SER A 185 17.02 0.89 -5.10
CA SER A 185 18.19 1.56 -5.67
C SER A 185 18.75 0.90 -6.93
N ASP A 186 18.47 -0.39 -7.14
CA ASP A 186 18.83 -1.12 -8.36
C ASP A 186 17.84 -0.90 -9.52
N GLY A 187 16.83 -0.05 -9.32
CA GLY A 187 15.79 0.27 -10.30
C GLY A 187 14.64 -0.75 -10.34
N THR A 188 14.71 -1.83 -9.56
CA THR A 188 13.58 -2.75 -9.42
C THR A 188 12.47 -2.10 -8.59
N GLY A 189 11.23 -2.57 -8.75
CA GLY A 189 10.13 -1.99 -7.98
C GLY A 189 8.82 -2.74 -8.10
N ARG A 190 7.86 -2.31 -7.29
CA ARG A 190 6.48 -2.81 -7.30
C ARG A 190 5.53 -1.70 -7.72
N PHE A 191 4.57 -2.05 -8.55
CA PHE A 191 3.61 -1.12 -9.12
C PHE A 191 2.30 -1.20 -8.34
N HIS A 192 1.89 -0.09 -7.76
CA HIS A 192 0.64 -0.02 -7.01
C HIS A 192 -0.24 1.11 -7.49
N LEU A 193 -1.54 0.81 -7.57
CA LEU A 193 -2.58 1.79 -7.77
C LEU A 193 -3.59 1.66 -6.61
N HIS A 194 -3.73 2.72 -5.82
CA HIS A 194 -4.69 2.79 -4.72
C HIS A 194 -4.53 1.63 -3.71
N GLY A 195 -3.28 1.34 -3.35
CA GLY A 195 -2.93 0.28 -2.39
C GLY A 195 -2.94 -1.13 -2.95
N VAL A 196 -3.31 -1.33 -4.23
CA VAL A 196 -3.35 -2.66 -4.86
C VAL A 196 -2.16 -2.83 -5.80
N GLU A 197 -1.44 -3.95 -5.64
CA GLU A 197 -0.29 -4.32 -6.47
C GLU A 197 -0.74 -4.84 -7.85
N PHE A 198 0.00 -4.45 -8.88
CA PHE A 198 -0.14 -4.90 -10.26
C PHE A 198 1.23 -5.37 -10.76
N ASP A 199 1.25 -6.38 -11.62
CA ASP A 199 2.44 -6.61 -12.44
C ASP A 199 2.67 -5.42 -13.39
N GLU A 200 3.92 -5.21 -13.80
CA GLU A 200 4.31 -4.04 -14.60
C GLU A 200 3.53 -3.92 -15.92
N ALA A 201 3.28 -5.04 -16.60
CA ALA A 201 2.59 -5.05 -17.89
C ALA A 201 1.11 -4.68 -17.72
N LEU A 202 0.44 -5.29 -16.73
CA LEU A 202 -0.95 -5.01 -16.39
C LEU A 202 -1.11 -3.58 -15.87
N TYR A 203 -0.20 -3.10 -15.02
CA TYR A 203 -0.16 -1.73 -14.54
C TYR A 203 -0.14 -0.72 -15.69
N ARG A 204 0.75 -0.92 -16.67
CA ARG A 204 0.84 -0.06 -17.86
C ARG A 204 -0.45 -0.08 -18.66
N CYS A 205 -1.03 -1.26 -18.91
CA CYS A 205 -2.32 -1.38 -19.59
C CYS A 205 -3.47 -0.69 -18.84
N VAL A 206 -3.48 -0.76 -17.50
CA VAL A 206 -4.46 -0.07 -16.65
C VAL A 206 -4.30 1.45 -16.81
N LEU A 207 -3.10 2.00 -16.63
CA LEU A 207 -2.84 3.43 -16.75
C LEU A 207 -3.15 3.98 -18.14
N ALA A 208 -2.82 3.21 -19.18
CA ALA A 208 -3.13 3.57 -20.55
C ALA A 208 -4.63 3.46 -20.87
N GLY A 209 -5.46 2.94 -19.96
CA GLY A 209 -6.90 2.75 -20.17
C GLY A 209 -7.23 1.76 -21.29
N GLU A 210 -6.31 0.82 -21.56
CA GLU A 210 -6.36 -0.12 -22.69
C GLU A 210 -7.14 -1.40 -22.35
N LEU A 211 -7.46 -1.63 -21.07
CA LEU A 211 -8.22 -2.80 -20.67
C LEU A 211 -9.71 -2.62 -20.95
N SER A 212 -10.27 -3.52 -21.75
CA SER A 212 -11.73 -3.68 -21.86
C SER A 212 -12.33 -4.27 -20.57
N VAL A 213 -13.63 -4.06 -20.35
CA VAL A 213 -14.36 -4.64 -19.21
C VAL A 213 -14.21 -6.17 -19.14
N ARG A 214 -14.19 -6.85 -20.29
CA ARG A 214 -13.96 -8.30 -20.38
C ARG A 214 -12.54 -8.68 -19.95
N MET A 215 -11.53 -7.90 -20.33
CA MET A 215 -10.15 -8.11 -19.90
C MET A 215 -9.98 -7.88 -18.41
N ILE A 216 -10.55 -6.80 -17.86
CA ILE A 216 -10.56 -6.55 -16.41
C ILE A 216 -11.18 -7.75 -15.67
N SER A 217 -12.31 -8.26 -16.16
CA SER A 217 -12.98 -9.42 -15.55
C SER A 217 -12.19 -10.73 -15.60
N SER A 218 -11.25 -10.89 -16.55
CA SER A 218 -10.56 -12.16 -16.80
C SER A 218 -9.10 -12.16 -16.38
N ARG A 219 -8.41 -11.02 -16.48
CA ARG A 219 -6.97 -10.87 -16.18
C ARG A 219 -6.71 -10.32 -14.79
N CYS A 220 -7.60 -9.50 -14.24
CA CYS A 220 -7.39 -8.91 -12.92
C CYS A 220 -7.91 -9.84 -11.80
N THR A 221 -7.19 -9.84 -10.67
CA THR A 221 -7.68 -10.46 -9.42
C THR A 221 -8.91 -9.73 -8.87
N ARG A 222 -9.55 -10.29 -7.85
CA ARG A 222 -10.73 -9.70 -7.22
C ARG A 222 -10.45 -8.29 -6.70
N GLU A 223 -9.25 -8.08 -6.13
CA GLU A 223 -8.78 -6.83 -5.54
C GLU A 223 -8.41 -5.80 -6.62
N GLN A 224 -7.84 -6.24 -7.73
CA GLN A 224 -7.40 -5.39 -8.84
C GLN A 224 -8.56 -4.85 -9.68
N ARG A 225 -9.64 -5.63 -9.86
CA ARG A 225 -10.80 -5.25 -10.69
C ARG A 225 -11.41 -3.88 -10.35
N PRO A 226 -11.77 -3.57 -9.09
CA PRO A 226 -12.35 -2.27 -8.76
C PRO A 226 -11.38 -1.12 -9.04
N VAL A 227 -10.08 -1.33 -8.82
CA VAL A 227 -9.03 -0.34 -9.12
C VAL A 227 -8.89 -0.14 -10.63
N ALA A 228 -8.80 -1.21 -11.41
CA ALA A 228 -8.66 -1.15 -12.87
C ALA A 228 -9.87 -0.45 -13.53
N LEU A 229 -11.08 -0.67 -13.01
CA LEU A 229 -12.29 0.03 -13.48
C LEU A 229 -12.18 1.55 -13.33
N ARG A 230 -11.44 2.07 -12.34
CA ARG A 230 -11.24 3.53 -12.17
C ARG A 230 -10.56 4.17 -13.36
N TYR A 231 -9.76 3.41 -14.11
CA TYR A 231 -9.02 3.87 -15.30
C TYR A 231 -9.71 3.51 -16.62
N LEU A 232 -10.93 2.97 -16.57
CA LEU A 232 -11.69 2.62 -17.77
C LEU A 232 -12.03 3.88 -18.57
N ARG A 233 -11.79 3.84 -19.88
CA ARG A 233 -12.15 4.92 -20.81
C ARG A 233 -13.59 4.80 -21.30
N PHE A 234 -14.16 5.93 -21.69
CA PHE A 234 -15.53 6.01 -22.18
C PHE A 234 -15.80 5.08 -23.37
N ASP A 235 -14.92 5.05 -24.37
CA ASP A 235 -15.07 4.17 -25.53
C ASP A 235 -15.03 2.69 -25.14
N SER A 236 -14.15 2.30 -24.22
CA SER A 236 -14.07 0.94 -23.69
C SER A 236 -15.35 0.55 -22.92
N ALA A 237 -15.96 1.49 -22.19
CA ALA A 237 -17.25 1.29 -21.54
C ALA A 237 -18.38 1.14 -22.58
N ARG A 238 -18.40 1.96 -23.64
CA ARG A 238 -19.38 1.86 -24.73
C ARG A 238 -19.30 0.52 -25.45
N GLN A 239 -18.10 0.06 -25.78
CA GLN A 239 -17.89 -1.25 -26.41
C GLN A 239 -18.35 -2.41 -25.52
N ALA A 240 -18.31 -2.23 -24.21
CA ALA A 240 -18.84 -3.19 -23.23
C ALA A 240 -20.37 -3.10 -23.05
N GLY A 241 -21.07 -2.27 -23.83
CA GLY A 241 -22.52 -2.13 -23.79
C GLY A 241 -23.02 -1.03 -22.86
N ALA A 242 -22.19 -0.05 -22.50
CA ALA A 242 -22.67 1.09 -21.71
C ALA A 242 -23.71 1.90 -22.50
N ALA A 243 -24.86 2.15 -21.87
CA ALA A 243 -25.99 2.87 -22.46
C ALA A 243 -26.32 4.14 -21.66
N PRO A 244 -26.69 5.26 -22.32
CA PRO A 244 -27.18 6.44 -21.62
C PRO A 244 -28.55 6.16 -21.00
N ILE A 245 -28.77 6.63 -19.78
CA ILE A 245 -30.04 6.49 -19.05
C ILE A 245 -30.69 7.85 -18.72
N GLY A 246 -30.09 8.96 -19.18
CA GLY A 246 -30.61 10.32 -18.98
C GLY A 246 -29.72 11.19 -18.08
N GLY A 247 -29.87 12.51 -18.16
CA GLY A 247 -29.13 13.45 -17.30
C GLY A 247 -27.59 13.37 -17.40
N GLY A 248 -27.06 12.95 -18.56
CA GLY A 248 -25.63 12.70 -18.77
C GLY A 248 -25.08 11.45 -18.06
N LEU A 249 -25.94 10.65 -17.42
CA LEU A 249 -25.59 9.42 -16.75
C LEU A 249 -25.63 8.23 -17.71
N HIS A 250 -24.62 7.37 -17.60
CA HIS A 250 -24.48 6.13 -18.33
C HIS A 250 -24.52 4.94 -17.38
N ARG A 251 -25.10 3.85 -17.85
CA ARG A 251 -25.15 2.55 -17.18
C ARG A 251 -24.28 1.57 -17.92
N LEU A 252 -23.35 0.94 -17.21
CA LEU A 252 -22.47 -0.12 -17.70
C LEU A 252 -22.94 -1.47 -17.15
N PRO A 253 -23.42 -2.40 -18.00
CA PRO A 253 -23.65 -3.77 -17.56
C PRO A 253 -22.33 -4.46 -17.20
N LEU A 254 -22.31 -5.16 -16.07
CA LEU A 254 -21.15 -5.90 -15.59
C LEU A 254 -21.24 -7.39 -15.99
N PRO A 255 -20.14 -7.98 -16.47
CA PRO A 255 -20.01 -9.42 -16.56
C PRO A 255 -20.29 -10.11 -15.20
N PRO A 256 -20.83 -11.34 -15.19
CA PRO A 256 -21.21 -12.04 -13.96
C PRO A 256 -20.09 -12.13 -12.91
N ARG A 257 -18.84 -12.27 -13.34
CA ARG A 257 -17.69 -12.28 -12.42
C ARG A 257 -17.50 -10.95 -11.70
N LEU A 258 -17.58 -9.81 -12.40
CA LEU A 258 -17.48 -8.48 -11.79
C LEU A 258 -18.70 -8.16 -10.92
N ALA A 259 -19.89 -8.60 -11.33
CA ALA A 259 -21.11 -8.41 -10.54
C ALA A 259 -21.05 -9.14 -9.19
N ARG A 260 -20.47 -10.34 -9.15
CA ARG A 260 -20.30 -11.15 -7.92
C ARG A 260 -19.33 -10.55 -6.91
N ASP A 261 -18.37 -9.74 -7.37
CA ASP A 261 -17.39 -9.13 -6.48
C ASP A 261 -18.01 -8.04 -5.58
N ARG A 262 -19.23 -7.60 -5.86
CA ARG A 262 -19.93 -6.54 -5.11
C ARG A 262 -20.78 -7.11 -3.97
N THR A 263 -20.51 -6.64 -2.75
CA THR A 263 -21.28 -6.95 -1.54
C THR A 263 -22.45 -5.97 -1.38
N ALA A 264 -23.67 -6.51 -1.38
CA ALA A 264 -24.96 -5.87 -1.04
C ALA A 264 -25.47 -4.75 -1.98
N GLY A 265 -26.51 -5.07 -2.77
CA GLY A 265 -27.26 -4.16 -3.65
C GLY A 265 -27.56 -4.80 -5.01
N PRO A 266 -28.56 -4.33 -5.79
CA PRO A 266 -28.89 -4.89 -7.10
C PRO A 266 -27.78 -4.55 -8.12
N GLY A 267 -26.66 -5.29 -8.04
CA GLY A 267 -25.34 -4.87 -8.52
C GLY A 267 -24.90 -5.47 -9.85
N ARG A 268 -25.80 -5.56 -10.85
CA ARG A 268 -25.40 -6.01 -12.20
C ARG A 268 -24.80 -4.89 -13.07
N CYS A 269 -24.83 -3.65 -12.60
CA CYS A 269 -24.34 -2.50 -13.36
C CYS A 269 -23.50 -1.54 -12.51
N LEU A 270 -22.67 -0.74 -13.20
CA LEU A 270 -22.07 0.47 -12.66
C LEU A 270 -22.62 1.69 -13.39
N TYR A 271 -22.53 2.84 -12.74
CA TYR A 271 -23.02 4.10 -13.27
C TYR A 271 -21.89 5.11 -13.32
N PHE A 272 -21.83 5.87 -14.40
CA PHE A 272 -20.80 6.89 -14.58
C PHE A 272 -21.30 8.05 -15.44
N ARG A 273 -20.63 9.20 -15.32
CA ARG A 273 -20.78 10.34 -16.22
C ARG A 273 -19.52 10.49 -17.06
N ARG A 274 -19.67 10.92 -18.30
CA ARG A 274 -18.52 11.33 -19.11
C ARG A 274 -18.08 12.73 -18.66
N LEU A 275 -16.78 12.93 -18.47
CA LEU A 275 -16.23 14.22 -18.07
C LEU A 275 -16.05 15.11 -19.31
N GLY A 276 -17.04 15.96 -19.58
CA GLY A 276 -17.08 16.82 -20.77
C GLY A 276 -16.94 16.01 -22.06
N ASP A 277 -16.11 16.50 -22.98
CA ASP A 277 -15.78 15.80 -24.24
C ASP A 277 -14.60 14.82 -24.10
N SER A 278 -14.05 14.63 -22.90
CA SER A 278 -12.90 13.75 -22.70
C SER A 278 -13.28 12.26 -22.77
N GLN A 279 -12.27 11.38 -22.84
CA GLN A 279 -12.42 9.93 -22.71
C GLN A 279 -12.53 9.46 -21.25
N SER A 280 -12.42 10.38 -20.30
CA SER A 280 -12.44 10.08 -18.87
C SER A 280 -13.88 9.93 -18.37
N ILE A 281 -14.07 8.99 -17.44
CA ILE A 281 -15.35 8.74 -16.80
C ILE A 281 -15.25 9.08 -15.31
N GLN A 282 -16.34 9.60 -14.76
CA GLN A 282 -16.52 9.77 -13.33
C GLN A 282 -17.52 8.72 -12.86
N TRP A 283 -17.07 7.79 -12.02
CA TRP A 283 -17.96 6.82 -11.39
C TRP A 283 -18.88 7.52 -10.38
N VAL A 284 -20.16 7.17 -10.40
CA VAL A 284 -21.18 7.80 -9.55
C VAL A 284 -22.00 6.72 -8.86
N ASP A 285 -22.34 6.97 -7.60
CA ASP A 285 -23.38 6.20 -6.93
C ASP A 285 -24.74 6.61 -7.50
N PRO A 286 -25.53 5.71 -8.11
CA PRO A 286 -26.82 6.09 -8.67
C PRO A 286 -27.77 6.70 -7.62
N GLN A 287 -27.64 6.35 -6.33
CA GLN A 287 -28.46 6.94 -5.26
C GLN A 287 -28.14 8.41 -4.98
N SER A 288 -26.96 8.90 -5.37
CA SER A 288 -26.63 10.32 -5.27
C SER A 288 -27.09 11.14 -6.47
N VAL A 289 -27.64 10.50 -7.51
CA VAL A 289 -28.12 11.15 -8.74
C VAL A 289 -29.64 11.18 -8.80
N PHE A 290 -30.30 10.15 -8.32
CA PHE A 290 -31.75 10.08 -8.23
C PHE A 290 -32.15 10.09 -6.76
N ASP A 291 -32.80 11.17 -6.32
CA ASP A 291 -33.39 11.27 -4.98
C ASP A 291 -34.51 10.24 -4.75
N ASP A 292 -35.02 9.64 -5.84
CA ASP A 292 -36.05 8.59 -5.86
C ASP A 292 -35.52 7.31 -6.55
N PRO A 293 -35.43 6.17 -5.84
CA PRO A 293 -35.06 4.88 -6.42
C PRO A 293 -35.97 4.40 -7.56
N GLU A 294 -37.25 4.81 -7.59
CA GLU A 294 -38.16 4.46 -8.68
C GLU A 294 -37.87 5.25 -9.97
N ALA A 295 -37.27 6.44 -9.86
CA ALA A 295 -36.83 7.21 -11.03
C ALA A 295 -35.67 6.50 -11.75
N LEU A 296 -34.74 5.91 -11.00
CA LEU A 296 -33.67 5.08 -11.55
C LEU A 296 -34.24 3.84 -12.26
N LEU A 297 -35.18 3.13 -11.64
CA LEU A 297 -35.80 1.94 -12.23
C LEU A 297 -36.60 2.26 -13.49
N ARG A 298 -37.29 3.41 -13.53
CA ARG A 298 -37.97 3.90 -14.74
C ARG A 298 -36.97 4.22 -15.85
N ALA A 299 -35.90 4.95 -15.54
CA ALA A 299 -34.84 5.25 -16.49
C ALA A 299 -34.15 3.98 -17.04
N GLU A 300 -33.93 2.97 -16.19
CA GLU A 300 -33.41 1.66 -16.64
C GLU A 300 -34.38 0.93 -17.57
N ARG A 301 -35.69 0.99 -17.30
CA ARG A 301 -36.74 0.38 -18.13
C ARG A 301 -36.94 1.11 -19.47
N ASP A 302 -36.80 2.43 -19.48
CA ASP A 302 -36.98 3.24 -20.70
C ASP A 302 -35.77 3.11 -21.63
N ALA A 303 -34.56 2.99 -21.07
CA ALA A 303 -33.35 2.71 -21.83
C ALA A 303 -33.34 1.29 -22.46
N PHE A 304 -34.18 0.38 -21.94
CA PHE A 304 -34.35 -0.97 -22.46
C PHE A 304 -35.82 -1.40 -22.39
N PRO A 305 -36.65 -1.10 -23.43
CA PRO A 305 -37.96 -1.72 -23.53
C PRO A 305 -37.74 -3.23 -23.62
N LEU A 306 -38.16 -3.96 -22.58
CA LEU A 306 -38.17 -5.41 -22.46
C LEU A 306 -38.19 -6.11 -23.82
N ARG A 307 -37.01 -6.47 -24.33
CA ARG A 307 -36.87 -7.43 -25.42
C ARG A 307 -36.08 -8.62 -24.89
N CYS A 308 -36.89 -9.62 -24.54
CA CYS A 308 -36.58 -11.04 -24.41
C CYS A 308 -35.75 -11.44 -23.18
N LEU A 309 -36.49 -11.95 -22.17
CA LEU A 309 -36.07 -13.05 -21.30
C LEU A 309 -35.48 -14.21 -22.12
#